data_AF-A0A8J2SYQ9-F1
#
_entry.id   AF-A0A8J2SYQ9-F1
#
_cell.length_a   1.000
_cell.length_b   1.000
_cell.length_c   1.000
_cell.angle_alpha   90.00
_cell.angle_beta   90.00
_cell.angle_gamma   90.00
#
_symmetry.space_group_name_H-M   'P 1'
#
loop_
_entity.id
_entity.type
_entity.pdbx_description
1 polymer ?
#
loop_
_entity_poly.entity_id
_entity_poly.type
_entity_poly.pdbx_seq_one_letter_code
_entity_poly.pdbx_strand_id
1 'polypeptide(L)'
;MNKDDPRTEKRRLRFSQEARDAILRDPLRDGSLLSRSSTSSARELQTSQQAREQLLLLLQSQKDRVLLEHGLRKLREIIVSVFQECKDDTNFLKLVHKTYNMSYDFFLEDRQFHKLGAVVLNFMATNFPCSPYRELYALHCSHVGSNLNECIKVLMGDPPSYKLDELHRQLILLSSIYVANMDSPSRWFQILMTLPTHLRKYLIAIPAYSHMRTRCLQHVRKCYNQISIDFLLKYWFHGMAIKSDIQHEWQAEVNCTSQMIVFRRRRGH
;
A
#
# COMPACT_ATOMS: atom_id res chain seq x y z
N MET A 1 25.27 -28.74 46.25
CA MET A 1 24.36 -28.99 45.10
C MET A 1 23.63 -27.69 44.80
N ASN A 2 24.15 -26.88 43.87
CA ASN A 2 23.45 -25.69 43.41
C ASN A 2 22.38 -26.13 42.41
N LYS A 3 21.11 -25.81 42.70
CA LYS A 3 20.02 -25.94 41.73
C LYS A 3 20.28 -24.92 40.63
N ASP A 4 20.59 -25.41 39.43
CA ASP A 4 20.64 -24.59 38.22
C ASP A 4 19.31 -23.84 38.08
N ASP A 5 19.36 -22.52 38.25
CA ASP A 5 18.20 -21.67 38.04
C ASP A 5 17.80 -21.79 36.56
N PRO A 6 16.57 -22.22 36.23
CA PRO A 6 16.13 -22.42 34.84
C PRO A 6 16.23 -21.16 33.96
N ARG A 7 16.39 -19.97 34.57
CA ARG A 7 16.72 -18.73 33.84
C ARG A 7 18.16 -18.71 33.30
N THR A 8 19.10 -19.29 34.03
CA THR A 8 20.52 -19.35 33.67
C THR A 8 20.73 -20.36 32.55
N GLU A 9 20.06 -21.51 32.63
CA GLU A 9 20.07 -22.54 31.57
C GLU A 9 19.47 -22.00 30.26
N LYS A 10 18.33 -21.29 30.34
CA LYS A 10 17.74 -20.59 29.19
C LYS A 10 18.64 -19.52 28.59
N ARG A 11 19.42 -18.79 29.40
CA ARG A 11 20.42 -17.85 28.89
C ARG A 11 21.57 -18.58 28.21
N ARG A 12 22.09 -19.65 28.81
CA ARG A 12 23.19 -20.47 28.26
C ARG A 12 22.82 -21.07 26.91
N LEU A 13 21.60 -21.60 26.79
CA LEU A 13 21.04 -22.13 25.54
C LEU A 13 20.84 -21.05 24.46
N ARG A 14 20.51 -19.80 24.83
CA ARG A 14 20.40 -18.69 23.87
C ARG A 14 21.75 -18.23 23.29
N PHE A 15 22.85 -18.53 23.96
CA PHE A 15 24.21 -18.18 23.54
C PHE A 15 25.06 -19.40 23.14
N SER A 16 24.45 -20.59 23.06
CA SER A 16 25.17 -21.82 22.67
C SER A 16 25.53 -21.80 21.19
N GLN A 17 26.53 -22.60 20.83
CA GLN A 17 26.96 -22.77 19.44
C GLN A 17 25.85 -23.39 18.59
N GLU A 18 25.03 -24.28 19.17
CA GLU A 18 23.83 -24.84 18.53
C GLU A 18 22.77 -23.78 18.22
N ALA A 19 22.58 -22.78 19.09
CA ALA A 19 21.67 -21.67 18.81
C ALA A 19 22.21 -20.76 17.70
N ARG A 20 23.54 -20.56 17.65
CA ARG A 20 24.20 -19.84 16.55
C ARG A 20 24.06 -20.59 15.23
N ASP A 21 24.28 -21.91 15.23
CA ASP A 21 24.13 -22.76 14.06
C ASP A 21 22.68 -22.87 13.61
N ALA A 22 21.72 -22.90 14.54
CA ALA A 22 20.29 -22.85 14.23
C ALA A 22 19.87 -21.51 13.60
N ILE A 23 20.49 -20.40 14.01
CA ILE A 23 20.29 -19.07 13.42
C ILE A 23 20.93 -18.98 12.02
N LEU A 24 22.11 -19.56 11.82
CA LEU A 24 22.76 -19.63 10.51
C LEU A 24 21.93 -20.47 9.52
N ARG A 25 21.35 -21.59 10.00
CA ARG A 25 20.49 -22.46 9.18
C ARG A 25 19.09 -21.89 8.96
N ASP A 26 18.61 -21.04 9.86
CA ASP A 26 17.29 -20.40 9.78
C ASP A 26 17.37 -18.93 10.26
N PRO A 27 17.59 -17.98 9.33
CA PRO A 27 17.67 -16.56 9.65
C PRO A 27 16.40 -15.98 10.28
N LEU A 28 15.25 -16.68 10.25
CA LEU A 28 13.98 -16.27 10.88
C LEU A 28 13.93 -16.59 12.37
N ARG A 29 14.77 -17.51 12.86
CA ARG A 29 14.95 -17.77 14.30
C ARG A 29 15.72 -16.66 15.00
N ASP A 30 16.47 -15.90 14.21
CA ASP A 30 17.16 -14.72 14.68
C ASP A 30 16.18 -13.53 14.75
N GLY A 31 15.64 -13.34 15.95
CA GLY A 31 14.79 -12.20 16.30
C GLY A 31 15.53 -10.86 16.33
N SER A 32 16.86 -10.85 16.14
CA SER A 32 17.64 -9.63 16.10
C SER A 32 17.65 -9.02 14.70
N LEU A 33 17.42 -7.71 14.66
CA LEU A 33 17.48 -6.86 13.48
C LEU A 33 18.89 -6.32 13.32
N LEU A 34 19.29 -5.92 12.10
CA LEU A 34 20.62 -5.34 11.85
C LEU A 34 20.91 -4.13 12.74
N SER A 35 19.87 -3.34 13.01
CA SER A 35 19.92 -2.20 13.92
C SER A 35 20.32 -2.54 15.37
N ARG A 36 20.32 -3.83 15.75
CA ARG A 36 20.49 -4.29 17.13
C ARG A 36 21.53 -5.40 17.30
N SER A 37 22.08 -5.95 16.22
CA SER A 37 23.08 -7.03 16.32
C SER A 37 23.98 -7.13 15.08
N SER A 38 25.26 -7.39 15.33
CA SER A 38 26.25 -7.77 14.30
C SER A 38 26.44 -9.30 14.33
N THR A 39 25.37 -10.05 14.06
CA THR A 39 25.42 -11.53 14.02
C THR A 39 26.13 -12.04 12.76
N SER A 40 26.62 -13.28 12.78
CA SER A 40 27.21 -13.93 11.62
C SER A 40 26.21 -14.09 10.46
N SER A 41 24.95 -14.37 10.76
CA SER A 41 23.86 -14.47 9.77
C SER A 41 23.57 -13.13 9.08
N ALA A 42 23.62 -12.03 9.82
CA ALA A 42 23.50 -10.68 9.26
C ALA A 42 24.64 -10.39 8.27
N ARG A 43 25.88 -10.70 8.65
CA ARG A 43 27.04 -10.54 7.76
C ARG A 43 26.93 -11.38 6.50
N GLU A 44 26.50 -12.64 6.63
CA GLU A 44 26.28 -13.53 5.50
C GLU A 44 25.24 -12.97 4.52
N LEU A 45 24.11 -12.46 5.03
CA LEU A 45 23.10 -11.81 4.20
C LEU A 45 23.59 -10.50 3.56
N GLN A 46 24.53 -9.79 4.18
CA GLN A 46 25.15 -8.59 3.60
C GLN A 46 26.12 -8.94 2.47
N THR A 47 26.91 -10.00 2.61
CA THR A 47 27.97 -10.35 1.64
C THR A 47 27.53 -11.34 0.57
N SER A 48 26.49 -12.15 0.79
CA SER A 48 26.08 -13.22 -0.12
C SER A 48 24.72 -12.96 -0.76
N GLN A 49 24.71 -12.82 -2.09
CA GLN A 49 23.48 -12.75 -2.88
C GLN A 49 22.64 -14.04 -2.78
N GLN A 50 23.30 -15.21 -2.76
CA GLN A 50 22.64 -16.50 -2.64
C GLN A 50 21.90 -16.65 -1.30
N ALA A 51 22.48 -16.16 -0.20
CA ALA A 51 21.84 -16.19 1.11
C ALA A 51 20.56 -15.34 1.13
N ARG A 52 20.60 -14.16 0.49
CA ARG A 52 19.41 -13.30 0.33
C ARG A 52 18.30 -13.99 -0.48
N GLU A 53 18.66 -14.66 -1.57
CA GLU A 53 17.72 -15.39 -2.41
C GLU A 53 17.10 -16.59 -1.69
N GLN A 54 17.88 -17.35 -0.93
CA GLN A 54 17.38 -18.44 -0.10
C GLN A 54 16.38 -17.96 0.95
N LEU A 55 16.69 -16.85 1.64
CA LEU A 55 15.76 -16.25 2.59
C LEU A 55 14.47 -15.78 1.90
N LEU A 56 14.56 -15.16 0.72
CA LEU A 56 13.38 -14.75 -0.05
C LEU A 56 12.51 -15.96 -0.42
N LEU A 57 13.12 -17.06 -0.89
CA LEU A 57 12.40 -18.31 -1.21
C LEU A 57 11.69 -18.88 0.01
N LEU A 58 12.35 -18.89 1.18
CA LEU A 58 11.73 -19.32 2.44
C LEU A 58 10.48 -18.49 2.76
N LEU A 59 10.58 -17.16 2.61
CA LEU A 59 9.47 -16.25 2.89
C LEU A 59 8.29 -16.41 1.93
N GLN A 60 8.52 -16.77 0.67
CA GLN A 60 7.44 -17.02 -0.30
C GLN A 60 6.57 -18.21 0.11
N SER A 61 7.12 -19.15 0.87
CA SER A 61 6.40 -20.32 1.39
C SER A 61 5.83 -20.14 2.80
N GLN A 62 6.12 -19.01 3.45
CA GLN A 62 5.78 -18.78 4.85
C GLN A 62 4.29 -18.46 5.02
N LYS A 63 3.62 -19.21 5.91
CA LYS A 63 2.18 -19.04 6.21
C LYS A 63 1.95 -18.24 7.50
N ASP A 64 2.91 -18.24 8.41
CA ASP A 64 2.82 -17.43 9.63
C ASP A 64 3.07 -15.96 9.28
N ARG A 65 2.05 -15.12 9.47
CA ARG A 65 2.11 -13.68 9.13
C ARG A 65 3.14 -12.92 9.98
N VAL A 66 3.34 -13.30 11.23
CA VAL A 66 4.31 -12.64 12.12
C VAL A 66 5.73 -12.95 11.67
N LEU A 67 6.01 -14.23 11.36
CA LEU A 67 7.32 -14.62 10.82
C LEU A 67 7.58 -14.03 9.44
N LEU A 68 6.54 -13.94 8.59
CA LEU A 68 6.63 -13.30 7.29
C LEU A 68 6.98 -11.80 7.41
N GLU A 69 6.28 -11.04 8.26
CA GLU A 69 6.60 -9.62 8.48
C GLU A 69 8.04 -9.44 8.97
N HIS A 70 8.45 -10.25 9.97
CA HIS A 70 9.80 -10.19 10.55
C HIS A 70 10.87 -10.46 9.48
N GLY A 71 10.70 -11.53 8.70
CA GLY A 71 11.66 -11.87 7.66
C GLY A 71 11.69 -10.87 6.50
N LEU A 72 10.53 -10.35 6.07
CA LEU A 72 10.48 -9.28 5.07
C LEU A 72 11.15 -8.00 5.58
N ARG A 73 10.95 -7.66 6.86
CA ARG A 73 11.67 -6.54 7.50
C ARG A 73 13.17 -6.77 7.47
N LYS A 74 13.64 -7.96 7.85
CA LYS A 74 15.06 -8.31 7.84
C LYS A 74 15.67 -8.17 6.45
N LEU A 75 15.00 -8.70 5.41
CA LEU A 75 15.47 -8.54 4.03
C LEU A 75 15.51 -7.07 3.60
N ARG A 76 14.49 -6.26 3.93
CA ARG A 76 14.51 -4.81 3.59
C ARG A 76 15.66 -4.08 4.29
N GLU A 77 15.93 -4.37 5.56
CA GLU A 77 17.07 -3.78 6.27
C GLU A 77 18.41 -4.17 5.61
N ILE A 78 18.56 -5.44 5.22
CA ILE A 78 19.76 -5.92 4.48
C ILE A 78 19.89 -5.19 3.15
N ILE A 79 18.80 -5.13 2.36
CA ILE A 79 18.77 -4.45 1.06
C ILE A 79 19.23 -3.01 1.21
N VAL A 80 18.65 -2.25 2.15
CA VAL A 80 19.02 -0.86 2.40
C VAL A 80 20.50 -0.75 2.76
N SER A 81 21.03 -1.66 3.58
CA SER A 81 22.42 -1.62 4.03
C SER A 81 23.45 -1.83 2.92
N VAL A 82 23.11 -2.59 1.87
CA VAL A 82 24.03 -2.91 0.75
C VAL A 82 23.64 -2.23 -0.57
N PHE A 83 22.56 -1.43 -0.57
CA PHE A 83 21.95 -0.94 -1.80
C PHE A 83 22.94 -0.15 -2.67
N GLN A 84 23.70 0.77 -2.08
CA GLN A 84 24.61 1.62 -2.84
C GLN A 84 25.74 0.85 -3.52
N GLU A 85 26.20 -0.23 -2.89
CA GLU A 85 27.27 -1.09 -3.41
C GLU A 85 26.75 -2.05 -4.48
N CYS A 86 25.49 -2.47 -4.39
CA CYS A 86 24.89 -3.49 -5.26
C CYS A 86 23.88 -2.94 -6.29
N LYS A 87 23.64 -1.62 -6.37
CA LYS A 87 22.57 -1.04 -7.21
C LYS A 87 22.70 -1.31 -8.70
N ASP A 88 23.90 -1.62 -9.19
CA ASP A 88 24.15 -1.94 -10.60
C ASP A 88 24.05 -3.45 -10.89
N ASP A 89 23.93 -4.29 -9.85
CA ASP A 89 23.75 -5.74 -10.00
C ASP A 89 22.28 -6.07 -10.31
N THR A 90 22.05 -6.57 -11.52
CA THR A 90 20.71 -6.95 -12.00
C THR A 90 20.03 -8.03 -11.16
N ASN A 91 20.78 -9.00 -10.61
CA ASN A 91 20.21 -10.05 -9.77
C ASN A 91 19.80 -9.49 -8.41
N PHE A 92 20.61 -8.61 -7.85
CA PHE A 92 20.25 -7.87 -6.65
C PHE A 92 18.98 -7.03 -6.88
N LEU A 93 18.90 -6.25 -7.95
CA LEU A 93 17.70 -5.45 -8.27
C LEU A 93 16.44 -6.32 -8.43
N LYS A 94 16.53 -7.49 -9.07
CA LYS A 94 15.42 -8.46 -9.14
C LYS A 94 14.96 -8.90 -7.75
N LEU A 95 15.90 -9.16 -6.84
CA LEU A 95 15.59 -9.49 -5.46
C LEU A 95 14.89 -8.32 -4.75
N VAL A 96 15.40 -7.09 -4.91
CA VAL A 96 14.77 -5.89 -4.34
C VAL A 96 13.32 -5.76 -4.78
N HIS A 97 13.06 -5.85 -6.10
CA HIS A 97 11.69 -5.78 -6.61
C HIS A 97 10.79 -6.88 -6.04
N LYS A 98 11.27 -8.13 -5.93
CA LYS A 98 10.48 -9.23 -5.35
C LYS A 98 10.17 -8.99 -3.87
N THR A 99 11.17 -8.61 -3.07
CA THR A 99 10.99 -8.34 -1.64
C THR A 99 10.01 -7.18 -1.40
N TYR A 100 10.13 -6.09 -2.18
CA TYR A 100 9.26 -4.93 -2.01
C TYR A 100 7.85 -5.16 -2.56
N ASN A 101 7.67 -5.98 -3.60
CA ASN A 101 6.34 -6.45 -4.02
C ASN A 101 5.66 -7.28 -2.93
N MET A 102 6.34 -8.27 -2.36
CA MET A 102 5.78 -9.05 -1.24
C MET A 102 5.45 -8.17 -0.03
N SER A 103 6.29 -7.16 0.24
CA SER A 103 6.05 -6.20 1.32
C SER A 103 4.87 -5.27 1.03
N TYR A 104 4.69 -4.88 -0.24
CA TYR A 104 3.56 -4.09 -0.71
C TYR A 104 2.26 -4.86 -0.46
N ASP A 105 2.18 -6.09 -0.95
CA ASP A 105 0.99 -6.94 -0.82
C ASP A 105 0.67 -7.20 0.66
N PHE A 106 1.68 -7.54 1.46
CA PHE A 106 1.52 -7.77 2.90
C PHE A 106 0.93 -6.55 3.63
N PHE A 107 1.51 -5.35 3.45
CA PHE A 107 1.02 -4.16 4.14
C PHE A 107 -0.31 -3.66 3.59
N LEU A 108 -0.61 -3.88 2.31
CA LEU A 108 -1.89 -3.53 1.72
C LEU A 108 -3.01 -4.42 2.28
N GLU A 109 -2.80 -5.74 2.33
CA GLU A 109 -3.74 -6.70 2.90
C GLU A 109 -4.01 -6.45 4.40
N ASP A 110 -2.95 -6.23 5.18
CA ASP A 110 -3.05 -5.93 6.61
C ASP A 110 -3.51 -4.49 6.89
N ARG A 111 -3.81 -3.69 5.85
CA ARG A 111 -4.22 -2.29 5.95
C ARG A 111 -3.24 -1.41 6.73
N GLN A 112 -1.95 -1.76 6.73
CA GLN A 112 -0.87 -1.01 7.39
C GLN A 112 -0.37 0.11 6.47
N PHE A 113 -1.27 1.01 6.07
CA PHE A 113 -0.99 2.03 5.04
C PHE A 113 0.19 2.94 5.41
N HIS A 114 0.34 3.32 6.68
CA HIS A 114 1.49 4.11 7.10
C HIS A 114 2.83 3.42 6.79
N LYS A 115 2.94 2.11 7.07
CA LYS A 115 4.15 1.35 6.73
C LYS A 115 4.29 1.17 5.22
N LEU A 116 3.19 0.94 4.50
CA LEU A 116 3.19 0.84 3.05
C LEU A 116 3.80 2.10 2.41
N GLY A 117 3.38 3.29 2.84
CA GLY A 117 3.92 4.56 2.36
C GLY A 117 5.39 4.76 2.74
N ALA A 118 5.69 4.69 4.03
CA ALA A 118 7.00 5.06 4.56
C ALA A 118 8.11 4.04 4.22
N VAL A 119 7.79 2.74 4.23
CA VAL A 119 8.78 1.67 4.10
C VAL A 119 8.91 1.19 2.66
N VAL A 120 7.79 1.04 1.94
CA VAL A 120 7.77 0.41 0.62
C VAL A 120 7.76 1.45 -0.47
N LEU A 121 6.70 2.25 -0.55
CA LEU A 121 6.47 3.16 -1.67
C LEU A 121 7.54 4.25 -1.74
N ASN A 122 7.90 4.86 -0.61
CA ASN A 122 8.95 5.90 -0.58
C ASN A 122 10.30 5.37 -1.08
N PHE A 123 10.73 4.20 -0.60
CA PHE A 123 12.00 3.60 -1.01
C PHE A 123 11.99 3.27 -2.51
N MET A 124 10.91 2.66 -3.01
CA MET A 124 10.82 2.27 -4.42
C MET A 124 10.71 3.48 -5.35
N ALA A 125 9.92 4.50 -4.98
CA ALA A 125 9.79 5.73 -5.77
C ALA A 125 11.13 6.49 -5.85
N THR A 126 11.90 6.52 -4.75
CA THR A 126 13.18 7.23 -4.68
C THR A 126 14.26 6.52 -5.50
N ASN A 127 14.37 5.19 -5.38
CA ASN A 127 15.47 4.44 -5.99
C ASN A 127 15.14 3.91 -7.40
N PHE A 128 13.86 3.87 -7.76
CA PHE A 128 13.40 3.39 -9.07
C PHE A 128 12.39 4.40 -9.67
N PRO A 129 12.81 5.62 -10.02
CA PRO A 129 11.90 6.70 -10.42
C PRO A 129 11.15 6.43 -11.74
N CYS A 130 11.65 5.51 -12.58
CA CYS A 130 10.99 5.07 -13.82
C CYS A 130 9.99 3.92 -13.59
N SER A 131 9.77 3.50 -12.35
CA SER A 131 8.85 2.43 -11.99
C SER A 131 7.46 2.97 -11.62
N PRO A 132 6.39 2.16 -11.72
CA PRO A 132 5.03 2.58 -11.36
C PRO A 132 4.86 2.92 -9.86
N TYR A 133 5.90 2.70 -9.03
CA TYR A 133 5.86 3.05 -7.61
C TYR A 133 5.88 4.56 -7.38
N ARG A 134 6.39 5.35 -8.34
CA ARG A 134 6.38 6.82 -8.24
C ARG A 134 4.95 7.36 -8.17
N GLU A 135 4.10 6.94 -9.11
CA GLU A 135 2.69 7.33 -9.16
C GLU A 135 1.91 6.77 -7.95
N LEU A 136 2.19 5.53 -7.54
CA LEU A 136 1.59 4.95 -6.33
C LEU A 136 1.97 5.76 -5.07
N TYR A 137 3.22 6.18 -4.95
CA TYR A 137 3.69 6.98 -3.83
C TYR A 137 3.03 8.37 -3.82
N ALA A 138 2.91 9.03 -4.97
CA ALA A 138 2.20 10.31 -5.08
C ALA A 138 0.73 10.19 -4.65
N LEU A 139 0.04 9.14 -5.13
CA LEU A 139 -1.33 8.84 -4.71
C LEU A 139 -1.41 8.57 -3.20
N HIS A 140 -0.43 7.84 -2.64
CA HIS A 140 -0.34 7.60 -1.21
C HIS A 140 -0.22 8.90 -0.40
N CYS A 141 0.70 9.79 -0.79
CA CYS A 141 0.91 11.08 -0.12
C CYS A 141 -0.38 11.90 -0.07
N SER A 142 -1.14 11.93 -1.17
CA SER A 142 -2.39 12.69 -1.23
C SER A 142 -3.58 11.99 -0.55
N HIS A 143 -3.77 10.68 -0.75
CA HIS A 143 -5.00 9.99 -0.33
C HIS A 143 -4.94 9.35 1.06
N VAL A 144 -3.73 9.03 1.53
CA VAL A 144 -3.48 8.54 2.89
C VAL A 144 -2.86 9.65 3.74
N GLY A 145 -1.84 10.33 3.20
CA GLY A 145 -1.13 11.39 3.92
C GLY A 145 -1.80 12.76 3.93
N SER A 146 -2.86 12.96 3.11
CA SER A 146 -3.51 14.27 2.90
C SER A 146 -2.54 15.39 2.51
N ASN A 147 -1.42 15.05 1.87
CA ASN A 147 -0.37 15.98 1.49
C ASN A 147 -0.33 16.16 -0.04
N LEU A 148 -1.10 17.14 -0.52
CA LEU A 148 -1.17 17.46 -1.94
C LEU A 148 0.15 18.03 -2.47
N ASN A 149 0.85 18.83 -1.67
CA ASN A 149 2.13 19.43 -2.06
C ASN A 149 3.17 18.36 -2.37
N GLU A 150 3.27 17.33 -1.53
CA GLU A 150 4.19 16.21 -1.75
C GLU A 150 3.79 15.39 -2.97
N CYS A 151 2.50 15.13 -3.17
CA CYS A 151 2.01 14.47 -4.39
C CYS A 151 2.46 15.21 -5.65
N ILE A 152 2.27 16.54 -5.70
CA ILE A 152 2.67 17.37 -6.84
C ILE A 152 4.19 17.34 -7.03
N LYS A 153 4.97 17.49 -5.96
CA LYS A 153 6.44 17.41 -6.03
C LYS A 153 6.92 16.09 -6.61
N VAL A 154 6.39 14.96 -6.10
CA VAL A 154 6.76 13.63 -6.58
C VAL A 154 6.45 13.47 -8.07
N LEU A 155 5.28 13.94 -8.55
CA LEU A 155 4.88 13.81 -9.96
C LEU A 155 5.65 14.77 -10.88
N MET A 156 5.91 16.01 -10.44
CA MET A 156 6.66 16.98 -11.24
C MET A 156 8.15 16.65 -11.33
N GLY A 157 8.71 15.99 -10.31
CA GLY A 157 10.14 15.71 -10.21
C GLY A 157 10.96 16.95 -9.88
N ASP A 158 12.26 16.76 -9.72
CA ASP A 158 13.25 17.82 -9.49
C ASP A 158 14.45 17.63 -10.44
N PRO A 159 14.71 18.55 -11.39
CA PRO A 159 13.96 19.77 -11.66
C PRO A 159 12.58 19.49 -12.29
N PRO A 160 11.60 20.39 -12.10
CA PRO A 160 10.29 20.26 -12.70
C PRO A 160 10.34 20.11 -14.23
N SER A 161 9.73 19.06 -14.77
CA SER A 161 9.53 18.96 -16.22
C SER A 161 8.48 19.98 -16.68
N TYR A 162 8.83 20.84 -17.64
CA TYR A 162 7.88 21.77 -18.27
C TYR A 162 6.77 21.06 -19.06
N LYS A 163 6.97 19.78 -19.43
CA LYS A 163 5.95 18.95 -20.08
C LYS A 163 5.53 17.85 -19.13
N LEU A 164 4.55 18.17 -18.28
CA LEU A 164 3.83 17.18 -17.48
C LEU A 164 3.01 16.30 -18.43
N ASP A 165 3.19 14.99 -18.33
CA ASP A 165 2.42 14.03 -19.11
C ASP A 165 0.95 14.02 -18.69
N GLU A 166 0.09 13.43 -19.52
CA GLU A 166 -1.36 13.41 -19.29
C GLU A 166 -1.72 12.62 -18.01
N LEU A 167 -0.98 11.54 -17.71
CA LEU A 167 -1.23 10.74 -16.52
C LEU A 167 -0.98 11.55 -15.26
N HIS A 168 0.17 12.22 -15.15
CA HIS A 168 0.52 13.05 -14.00
C HIS A 168 -0.46 14.21 -13.83
N ARG A 169 -0.93 14.84 -14.92
CA ARG A 169 -2.02 15.84 -14.85
C ARG A 169 -3.29 15.26 -14.24
N GLN A 170 -3.70 14.08 -14.70
CA GLN A 170 -4.87 13.38 -14.17
C GLN A 170 -4.71 13.03 -12.69
N LEU A 171 -3.53 12.55 -12.27
CA LEU A 171 -3.24 12.23 -10.87
C LEU A 171 -3.27 13.48 -9.99
N ILE A 172 -2.67 14.59 -10.42
CA ILE A 172 -2.73 15.87 -9.68
C ILE A 172 -4.17 16.36 -9.55
N LEU A 173 -4.96 16.32 -10.63
CA LEU A 173 -6.36 16.74 -10.58
C LEU A 173 -7.17 15.85 -9.65
N LEU A 174 -7.04 14.52 -9.77
CA LEU A 174 -7.69 13.55 -8.91
C LEU A 174 -7.33 13.77 -7.43
N SER A 175 -6.05 13.97 -7.11
CA SER A 175 -5.60 14.32 -5.76
C SER A 175 -6.13 15.68 -5.27
N SER A 176 -6.24 16.67 -6.15
CA SER A 176 -6.75 18.00 -5.81
C SER A 176 -8.26 17.96 -5.52
N ILE A 177 -9.02 17.14 -6.23
CA ILE A 177 -10.44 16.91 -5.94
C ILE A 177 -10.61 16.24 -4.59
N TYR A 178 -9.77 15.26 -4.27
CA TYR A 178 -9.80 14.54 -2.99
C TYR A 178 -9.43 15.44 -1.81
N VAL A 179 -8.26 16.08 -1.84
CA VAL A 179 -7.69 16.84 -0.71
C VAL A 179 -8.28 18.23 -0.59
N ALA A 180 -8.38 18.96 -1.70
CA ALA A 180 -8.70 20.39 -1.71
C ALA A 180 -10.12 20.70 -2.19
N ASN A 181 -10.94 19.67 -2.49
CA ASN A 181 -12.32 19.82 -2.94
C ASN A 181 -12.49 20.70 -4.20
N MET A 182 -11.48 20.71 -5.08
CA MET A 182 -11.43 21.62 -6.23
C MET A 182 -12.49 21.36 -7.31
N ASP A 183 -13.11 20.18 -7.33
CA ASP A 183 -14.16 19.81 -8.30
C ASP A 183 -15.15 18.80 -7.67
N SER A 184 -16.16 18.40 -8.46
CA SER A 184 -17.16 17.39 -8.12
C SER A 184 -16.53 16.02 -7.81
N PRO A 185 -17.01 15.31 -6.78
CA PRO A 185 -16.66 13.91 -6.53
C PRO A 185 -16.95 12.98 -7.73
N SER A 186 -17.93 13.30 -8.58
CA SER A 186 -18.20 12.51 -9.79
C SER A 186 -17.03 12.59 -10.78
N ARG A 187 -16.40 13.77 -10.92
CA ARG A 187 -15.20 13.94 -11.75
C ARG A 187 -14.02 13.10 -11.24
N TRP A 188 -13.90 12.93 -9.92
CA TRP A 188 -12.91 12.02 -9.33
C TRP A 188 -13.11 10.58 -9.80
N PHE A 189 -14.34 10.07 -9.80
CA PHE A 189 -14.66 8.73 -10.31
C PHE A 189 -14.45 8.61 -11.82
N GLN A 190 -14.73 9.67 -12.58
CA GLN A 190 -14.47 9.71 -14.01
C GLN A 190 -12.97 9.52 -14.31
N ILE A 191 -12.10 10.26 -13.59
CA ILE A 191 -10.65 10.13 -13.75
C ILE A 191 -10.19 8.75 -13.27
N LEU A 192 -10.69 8.27 -12.12
CA LEU A 192 -10.33 6.96 -11.60
C LEU A 192 -10.59 5.83 -12.60
N MET A 193 -11.69 5.88 -13.37
CA MET A 193 -12.00 4.89 -14.39
C MET A 193 -10.94 4.85 -15.50
N THR A 194 -10.37 6.00 -15.89
CA THR A 194 -9.40 6.09 -17.00
C THR A 194 -7.97 5.74 -16.58
N LEU A 195 -7.68 5.63 -15.29
CA LEU A 195 -6.33 5.33 -14.81
C LEU A 195 -5.85 3.92 -15.19
N PRO A 196 -4.52 3.72 -15.30
CA PRO A 196 -3.92 2.39 -15.36
C PRO A 196 -4.44 1.47 -14.24
N THR A 197 -4.63 0.19 -14.58
CA THR A 197 -5.25 -0.80 -13.69
C THR A 197 -4.59 -0.91 -12.32
N HIS A 198 -3.26 -0.80 -12.22
CA HIS A 198 -2.54 -0.90 -10.96
C HIS A 198 -2.83 0.29 -10.02
N LEU A 199 -2.87 1.53 -10.54
CA LEU A 199 -3.24 2.73 -9.77
C LEU A 199 -4.70 2.68 -9.32
N ARG A 200 -5.59 2.24 -10.22
CA ARG A 200 -7.02 2.07 -9.92
C ARG A 200 -7.24 1.04 -8.82
N LYS A 201 -6.59 -0.13 -8.91
CA LYS A 201 -6.64 -1.18 -7.87
C LYS A 201 -6.16 -0.66 -6.51
N TYR A 202 -5.05 0.10 -6.51
CA TYR A 202 -4.53 0.70 -5.29
C TYR A 202 -5.55 1.66 -4.64
N LEU A 203 -6.11 2.60 -5.40
CA LEU A 203 -7.08 3.57 -4.88
C LEU A 203 -8.32 2.90 -4.32
N ILE A 204 -8.85 1.86 -4.99
CA ILE A 204 -10.01 1.08 -4.52
C ILE A 204 -9.69 0.35 -3.20
N ALA A 205 -8.46 -0.10 -3.02
CA ALA A 205 -8.05 -0.87 -1.83
C ALA A 205 -7.85 -0.03 -0.57
N ILE A 206 -7.68 1.29 -0.70
CA ILE A 206 -7.44 2.19 0.44
C ILE A 206 -8.71 2.93 0.90
N PRO A 207 -8.75 3.48 2.13
CA PRO A 207 -9.95 4.11 2.69
C PRO A 207 -10.50 5.29 1.89
N ALA A 208 -9.64 5.94 1.09
CA ALA A 208 -10.01 7.09 0.27
C ALA A 208 -11.14 6.79 -0.72
N TYR A 209 -11.21 5.57 -1.27
CA TYR A 209 -12.29 5.17 -2.16
C TYR A 209 -13.66 5.21 -1.47
N SER A 210 -13.74 4.63 -0.27
CA SER A 210 -14.95 4.67 0.56
C SER A 210 -15.32 6.11 0.91
N HIS A 211 -14.33 6.91 1.31
CA HIS A 211 -14.55 8.33 1.63
C HIS A 211 -15.14 9.11 0.44
N MET A 212 -14.56 8.96 -0.76
CA MET A 212 -15.06 9.61 -1.95
C MET A 212 -16.44 9.12 -2.37
N ARG A 213 -16.73 7.83 -2.14
CA ARG A 213 -18.06 7.29 -2.39
C ARG A 213 -19.10 7.96 -1.50
N THR A 214 -18.88 8.00 -0.19
CA THR A 214 -19.77 8.68 0.75
C THR A 214 -19.93 10.17 0.40
N ARG A 215 -18.83 10.85 0.08
CA ARG A 215 -18.86 12.27 -0.31
C ARG A 215 -19.66 12.50 -1.60
N CYS A 216 -19.53 11.62 -2.58
CA CYS A 216 -20.32 11.66 -3.81
C CYS A 216 -21.82 11.48 -3.54
N LEU A 217 -22.19 10.48 -2.73
CA LEU A 217 -23.59 10.29 -2.32
C LEU A 217 -24.16 11.51 -1.59
N GLN A 218 -23.37 12.14 -0.72
CA GLN A 218 -23.78 13.37 -0.04
C GLN A 218 -24.05 14.52 -1.03
N HIS A 219 -23.26 14.64 -2.09
CA HIS A 219 -23.51 15.61 -3.16
C HIS A 219 -24.82 15.27 -3.90
N VAL A 220 -24.99 14.02 -4.32
CA VAL A 220 -26.20 13.54 -5.01
C VAL A 220 -27.46 13.84 -4.18
N ARG A 221 -27.43 13.56 -2.88
CA ARG A 221 -28.56 13.82 -1.96
C ARG A 221 -28.97 15.29 -1.91
N LYS A 222 -28.05 16.22 -2.17
CA LYS A 222 -28.34 17.66 -2.20
C LYS A 222 -28.96 18.08 -3.54
N CYS A 223 -28.57 17.42 -4.63
CA CYS A 223 -29.01 17.75 -5.98
C CYS A 223 -30.35 17.10 -6.37
N TYR A 224 -30.69 15.95 -5.77
CA TYR A 224 -31.87 15.18 -6.14
C TYR A 224 -32.76 14.85 -4.93
N ASN A 225 -34.08 14.90 -5.13
CA ASN A 225 -35.04 14.33 -4.18
C ASN A 225 -35.14 12.81 -4.33
N GLN A 226 -35.00 12.30 -5.56
CA GLN A 226 -34.93 10.89 -5.91
C GLN A 226 -34.06 10.68 -7.15
N ILE A 227 -33.42 9.53 -7.27
CA ILE A 227 -32.59 9.17 -8.43
C ILE A 227 -32.65 7.66 -8.68
N SER A 228 -32.57 7.22 -9.93
CA SER A 228 -32.43 5.79 -10.22
C SER A 228 -31.03 5.31 -9.91
N ILE A 229 -30.91 4.09 -9.38
CA ILE A 229 -29.61 3.48 -9.07
C ILE A 229 -28.76 3.36 -10.34
N ASP A 230 -29.36 2.96 -11.46
CA ASP A 230 -28.60 2.77 -12.71
C ASP A 230 -28.05 4.10 -13.25
N PHE A 231 -28.79 5.21 -13.11
CA PHE A 231 -28.29 6.54 -13.48
C PHE A 231 -27.15 6.97 -12.56
N LEU A 232 -27.31 6.78 -11.25
CA LEU A 232 -26.28 7.08 -10.24
C LEU A 232 -24.98 6.31 -10.52
N LEU A 233 -25.08 5.01 -10.76
CA LEU A 233 -23.92 4.17 -11.06
C LEU A 233 -23.25 4.59 -12.38
N LYS A 234 -24.02 4.84 -13.43
CA LYS A 234 -23.48 5.18 -14.76
C LYS A 234 -22.87 6.57 -14.84
N TYR A 235 -23.54 7.58 -14.29
CA TYR A 235 -23.17 8.99 -14.54
C TYR A 235 -22.48 9.68 -13.38
N TRP A 236 -22.74 9.29 -12.14
CA TRP A 236 -22.07 9.88 -10.96
C TRP A 236 -20.85 9.07 -10.55
N PHE A 237 -20.97 7.74 -10.54
CA PHE A 237 -19.86 6.85 -10.21
C PHE A 237 -19.09 6.35 -11.42
N HIS A 238 -19.55 6.63 -12.64
CA HIS A 238 -18.88 6.19 -13.86
C HIS A 238 -18.57 4.68 -13.85
N GLY A 239 -19.52 3.85 -13.38
CA GLY A 239 -19.37 2.40 -13.30
C GLY A 239 -18.37 1.89 -12.26
N MET A 240 -17.79 2.77 -11.44
CA MET A 240 -16.81 2.39 -10.42
C MET A 240 -17.46 1.77 -9.17
N ALA A 241 -18.65 2.23 -8.79
CA ALA A 241 -19.42 1.67 -7.68
C ALA A 241 -20.34 0.53 -8.15
N ILE A 242 -20.72 -0.35 -7.22
CA ILE A 242 -21.71 -1.41 -7.46
C ILE A 242 -22.99 -1.18 -6.66
N LYS A 243 -24.09 -1.85 -7.03
CA LYS A 243 -25.41 -1.67 -6.38
C LYS A 243 -25.35 -1.89 -4.85
N SER A 244 -24.62 -2.90 -4.41
CA SER A 244 -24.47 -3.21 -2.98
C SER A 244 -23.77 -2.10 -2.20
N ASP A 245 -22.90 -1.32 -2.84
CA ASP A 245 -22.23 -0.19 -2.20
C ASP A 245 -23.20 0.93 -1.80
N ILE A 246 -24.35 1.02 -2.48
CA ILE A 246 -25.32 2.11 -2.31
C ILE A 246 -26.49 1.67 -1.43
N GLN A 247 -26.94 0.42 -1.59
CA GLN A 247 -28.07 -0.14 -0.84
C GLN A 247 -27.82 -0.26 0.67
N HIS A 248 -26.55 -0.41 1.08
CA HIS A 248 -26.21 -0.47 2.51
C HIS A 248 -26.39 0.87 3.23
N GLU A 249 -26.34 2.00 2.51
CA GLU A 249 -26.40 3.34 3.11
C GLU A 249 -27.79 4.00 3.01
N TRP A 250 -28.69 3.51 2.14
CA TRP A 250 -29.97 4.18 1.83
C TRP A 250 -31.13 3.20 1.63
N GLN A 251 -32.32 3.58 2.11
CA GLN A 251 -33.56 2.86 1.79
C GLN A 251 -33.87 3.04 0.30
N ALA A 252 -33.65 1.99 -0.48
CA ALA A 252 -34.06 1.93 -1.88
C ALA A 252 -35.55 1.58 -1.95
N GLU A 253 -36.33 2.38 -2.65
CA GLU A 253 -37.72 2.07 -2.99
C GLU A 253 -37.73 1.42 -4.38
N VAL A 254 -38.34 0.25 -4.50
CA VAL A 254 -38.46 -0.45 -5.79
C VAL A 254 -39.76 -0.02 -6.45
N ASN A 255 -39.67 0.68 -7.58
CA ASN A 255 -40.82 0.96 -8.43
C ASN A 255 -40.72 0.10 -9.69
N CYS A 256 -41.62 -0.90 -9.80
CA CYS A 256 -42.01 -1.77 -10.93
C CYS A 256 -40.97 -2.21 -12.00
N THR A 257 -40.05 -1.34 -12.44
CA THR A 257 -39.01 -1.60 -13.45
C THR A 257 -37.63 -1.01 -13.10
N SER A 258 -37.50 -0.19 -12.05
CA SER A 258 -36.24 0.42 -11.64
C SER A 258 -36.13 0.61 -10.12
N GLN A 259 -34.93 0.40 -9.59
CA GLN A 259 -34.64 0.69 -8.18
C GLN A 259 -34.33 2.19 -8.05
N MET A 260 -35.10 2.87 -7.22
CA MET A 260 -34.99 4.30 -6.95
C MET A 260 -34.45 4.51 -5.55
N ILE A 261 -33.57 5.50 -5.40
CA ILE A 261 -33.18 5.99 -4.07
C ILE A 261 -33.97 7.25 -3.81
N VAL A 262 -34.70 7.28 -2.70
CA VAL A 262 -35.48 8.44 -2.26
C VAL A 262 -34.72 9.15 -1.15
N PHE A 263 -34.23 10.35 -1.42
CA PHE A 263 -33.45 11.16 -0.48
C PHE A 263 -34.31 12.09 0.36
N ARG A 264 -35.42 12.58 -0.22
CA ARG A 264 -36.40 13.46 0.42
C ARG A 264 -37.80 13.12 -0.08
N ARG A 265 -38.68 12.67 0.82
CA ARG A 265 -40.11 12.59 0.52
C ARG A 265 -40.69 14.01 0.55
N ARG A 266 -41.41 14.40 -0.52
CA ARG A 266 -42.25 15.59 -0.44
C ARG A 266 -43.26 15.36 0.68
N ARG A 267 -43.30 16.24 1.68
CA ARG A 267 -44.44 16.27 2.62
C ARG A 267 -45.65 16.65 1.78
N GLY A 268 -46.64 15.77 1.70
CA GLY A 268 -47.87 16.01 0.96
C GLY A 268 -48.62 17.22 1.54
N HIS A 269 -49.17 18.03 0.64
CA HIS A 269 -50.36 18.84 0.90
C HIS A 269 -51.59 17.95 0.83
#